data_AF-A0A524A5N6-F1
#
_entry.id   AF-A0A524A5N6-F1
#
_cell.length_a   1.000
_cell.length_b   1.000
_cell.length_c   1.000
_cell.angle_alpha   90.00
_cell.angle_beta   90.00
_cell.angle_gamma   90.00
#
_symmetry.space_group_name_H-M   'P 1'
#
loop_
_entity.id
_entity.type
_entity.pdbx_description
1 polymer ?
#
loop_
_entity_poly.entity_id
_entity_poly.type
_entity_poly.pdbx_seq_one_letter_code
_entity_poly.pdbx_strand_id
1 'polypeptide(L)' 'MNKELEELLERSKAVVMTPEQREEQRRGFAYGNAKISNPNVTRGMVDRAAEEMRKASADGKQ' A
#
# COMPACT_ATOMS: atom_id res chain seq x y z
N MET A 1 -18.07 18.98 10.91
CA MET A 1 -18.09 17.50 10.93
C MET A 1 -19.44 17.09 11.50
N ASN A 2 -20.13 16.07 10.98
CA ASN A 2 -21.36 15.57 11.62
C ASN A 2 -21.02 14.44 12.60
N LYS A 3 -21.92 14.18 13.55
CA LYS A 3 -21.70 13.21 14.63
C LYS A 3 -21.45 11.78 14.12
N GLU A 4 -22.12 11.40 13.04
CA GLU A 4 -21.95 10.09 12.40
C GLU A 4 -20.54 9.92 11.81
N LEU A 5 -20.02 10.94 11.13
CA LEU A 5 -18.66 10.93 10.58
C LEU A 5 -17.61 10.89 11.69
N GLU A 6 -17.81 11.62 12.79
CA GLU A 6 -16.92 11.57 13.96
C GLU A 6 -16.86 10.16 14.56
N GLU A 7 -18.01 9.51 14.72
CA GLU A 7 -18.07 8.15 15.25
C GLU A 7 -17.35 7.15 14.35
N LEU A 8 -17.53 7.25 13.03
CA LEU A 8 -16.83 6.39 12.07
C LEU A 8 -15.31 6.63 12.11
N LEU A 9 -14.87 7.88 12.23
CA LEU A 9 -13.45 8.22 12.35
C LEU A 9 -12.85 7.62 13.63
N GLU A 10 -13.50 7.78 14.78
CA GLU A 10 -12.99 7.19 16.04
C GLU A 10 -12.90 5.67 15.95
N ARG A 11 -13.91 5.01 15.36
CA ARG A 11 -13.89 3.56 15.16
C ARG A 11 -12.77 3.11 14.23
N SER A 12 -12.50 3.88 13.17
CA SER A 12 -11.45 3.53 12.20
C SER A 12 -10.04 3.56 12.79
N LYS A 13 -9.77 4.44 13.78
CA LYS A 13 -8.44 4.56 14.42
C LYS A 13 -7.99 3.28 15.12
N ALA A 14 -8.93 2.47 15.60
CA ALA A 14 -8.64 1.21 16.27
C ALA A 14 -8.29 0.07 15.30
N VAL A 15 -8.49 0.25 14.00
CA VAL A 15 -8.23 -0.77 12.99
C VAL A 15 -6.73 -0.85 12.72
N VAL A 16 -6.11 -1.96 13.11
CA VAL A 16 -4.70 -2.26 12.82
C VAL A 16 -4.63 -3.23 11.64
N MET A 17 -4.03 -2.80 10.54
CA MET A 17 -3.81 -3.68 9.39
C MET A 17 -2.74 -4.72 9.69
N THR A 18 -2.96 -5.95 9.22
CA THR A 18 -1.93 -6.98 9.22
C THR A 18 -0.77 -6.59 8.28
N PRO A 19 0.43 -7.18 8.43
CA PRO A 19 1.54 -6.93 7.52
C PRO A 19 1.18 -7.15 6.05
N GLU A 20 0.38 -8.17 5.75
CA GLU A 20 -0.06 -8.52 4.40
C GLU A 20 -1.04 -7.49 3.85
N GLN A 21 -2.00 -7.04 4.67
CA GLN A 21 -2.94 -5.98 4.30
C GLN A 21 -2.23 -4.66 4.04
N ARG A 22 -1.26 -4.30 4.88
CA ARG A 22 -0.43 -3.10 4.69
C ARG A 22 0.36 -3.17 3.39
N GLU A 23 0.91 -4.34 3.08
CA GLU A 23 1.67 -4.54 1.84
C GLU A 23 0.77 -4.47 0.60
N GLU A 24 -0.41 -5.08 0.65
CA GLU A 24 -1.40 -4.98 -0.43
C GLU A 24 -1.84 -3.52 -0.64
N GLN A 25 -2.11 -2.79 0.44
CA GLN A 25 -2.43 -1.37 0.38
C GLN A 25 -1.30 -0.54 -0.23
N ARG A 26 -0.05 -0.80 0.18
CA ARG A 26 1.14 -0.11 -0.35
C ARG A 26 1.30 -0.33 -1.85
N ARG A 27 1.14 -1.58 -2.32
CA ARG A 27 1.16 -1.91 -3.76
C ARG A 27 0.02 -1.24 -4.51
N GLY A 28 -1.18 -1.22 -3.94
CA GLY A 28 -2.35 -0.54 -4.49
C GLY A 28 -2.10 0.94 -4.72
N PHE A 29 -1.55 1.64 -3.71
CA PHE A 29 -1.19 3.06 -3.84
C PHE A 29 -0.09 3.28 -4.89
N ALA A 30 0.96 2.47 -4.89
CA ALA A 30 2.03 2.58 -5.88
C ALA A 30 1.49 2.38 -7.30
N TYR A 31 0.63 1.40 -7.52
CA TYR A 31 -0.03 1.17 -8.80
C TYR A 31 -0.95 2.33 -9.19
N GLY A 32 -1.82 2.79 -8.29
CA GLY A 32 -2.73 3.90 -8.56
C GLY A 32 -1.97 5.15 -8.99
N ASN A 33 -0.96 5.56 -8.21
CA ASN A 33 -0.13 6.72 -8.52
C ASN A 33 0.60 6.55 -9.86
N ALA A 34 1.24 5.40 -10.09
CA ALA A 34 2.00 5.17 -11.32
C ALA A 34 1.10 5.07 -12.56
N LYS A 35 -0.10 4.48 -12.44
CA LYS A 35 -1.06 4.34 -13.53
C LYS A 35 -1.65 5.69 -13.97
N ILE A 36 -1.88 6.59 -13.02
CA ILE A 36 -2.34 7.96 -13.30
C ILE A 36 -1.30 8.68 -14.18
N SER A 37 -0.01 8.53 -13.87
CA SER A 37 1.06 9.19 -14.64
C SER A 37 1.43 8.47 -15.94
N ASN A 38 1.33 7.13 -15.97
CA ASN A 38 1.71 6.31 -17.10
C ASN A 38 0.72 5.14 -17.30
N PRO A 39 -0.17 5.23 -18.31
CA PRO A 39 -1.13 4.18 -18.63
C PRO A 39 -0.51 2.82 -18.98
N ASN A 40 0.77 2.74 -19.33
CA ASN A 40 1.43 1.46 -19.63
C ASN A 40 1.88 0.71 -18.37
N VAL A 41 1.86 1.35 -17.20
CA VAL A 41 2.15 0.66 -15.94
C VAL A 41 1.04 -0.36 -15.66
N THR A 42 1.46 -1.57 -15.32
CA THR A 42 0.57 -2.67 -14.95
C THR A 42 0.77 -3.06 -13.49
N ARG A 43 -0.24 -3.70 -12.90
CA ARG A 43 -0.18 -4.17 -11.52
C ARG A 43 1.00 -5.14 -11.30
N GLY A 44 1.23 -6.04 -12.25
CA GLY A 44 2.35 -7.00 -12.18
C GLY A 44 3.74 -6.36 -12.23
N MET A 45 3.89 -5.17 -12.81
CA MET A 45 5.18 -4.42 -12.74
C MET A 45 5.44 -3.92 -11.32
N VAL A 46 4.40 -3.41 -10.65
CA VAL A 46 4.48 -2.94 -9.26
C VAL A 46 4.72 -4.11 -8.30
N ASP A 47 4.05 -5.24 -8.53
CA ASP A 47 4.26 -6.45 -7.74
C ASP A 47 5.70 -6.96 -7.84
N ARG A 48 6.27 -7.03 -9.06
CA ARG A 48 7.69 -7.39 -9.25
C ARG A 48 8.63 -6.43 -8.55
N ALA A 49 8.43 -5.11 -8.71
CA ALA A 49 9.25 -4.12 -8.04
C ALA A 49 9.17 -4.25 -6.50
N ALA A 50 7.99 -4.55 -5.95
CA ALA A 50 7.82 -4.82 -4.53
C ALA A 50 8.61 -6.05 -4.07
N GLU A 51 8.62 -7.14 -4.85
CA GLU A 51 9.43 -8.33 -4.54
C GLU A 51 10.93 -8.03 -4.61
N GLU A 52 11.39 -7.30 -5.63
CA GLU A 52 12.79 -6.91 -5.79
C GLU A 52 13.27 -6.05 -4.62
N MET A 53 12.47 -5.08 -4.18
CA MET A 53 12.78 -4.24 -3.02
C MET A 53 12.85 -5.05 -1.72
N ARG A 54 11.96 -6.04 -1.54
CA ARG A 54 12.02 -6.96 -0.38
C ARG A 54 13.33 -7.74 -0.37
N LYS A 55 13.74 -8.29 -1.51
CA LYS A 55 15.01 -9.03 -1.65
C LYS A 55 16.21 -8.14 -1.36
N ALA A 56 16.27 -6.95 -1.99
CA ALA A 56 17.35 -5.98 -1.75
C ALA A 56 17.45 -5.57 -0.27
N SER A 57 16.31 -5.42 0.42
CA SER A 57 16.28 -5.10 1.86
C SER A 57 16.69 -6.27 2.76
N ALA A 58 16.57 -7.51 2.28
CA ALA A 58 17.06 -8.70 2.96
C ALA A 58 18.57 -8.90 2.76
N ASP A 59 19.07 -8.61 1.55
CA ASP A 59 20.47 -8.79 1.16
C ASP A 59 21.38 -7.65 1.68
N GLY A 60 20.82 -6.46 1.92
CA GLY A 60 21.53 -5.29 2.46
C GLY A 60 21.70 -5.27 3.99
N LYS A 61 21.32 -6.35 4.70
CA LYS A 61 21.75 -6.58 6.09
C LYS A 61 23.12 -7.25 6.10
N GLN A 62 24.16 -6.49 5.77
CA GLN A 62 25.56 -6.81 6.11
C GLN A 62 26.13 -5.70 6.98
#